data_AF-A0AAD5GV25-F1
#
_entry.id   AF-A0AAD5GV25-F1
#
_cell.length_a   1.000
_cell.length_b   1.000
_cell.length_c   1.000
_cell.angle_alpha   90.00
_cell.angle_beta   90.00
_cell.angle_gamma   90.00
#
_symmetry.space_group_name_H-M   'P 1'
#
loop_
_entity.id
_entity.type
_entity.pdbx_description
1 polymer ?
#
loop_
_entity_poly.entity_id
_entity_poly.type
_entity_poly.pdbx_seq_one_letter_code
_entity_poly.pdbx_strand_id
1 'polypeptide(L)'
;MLEASLIWRMNYKPEEIRWEHVAAEAATGKLYRSSFLDKQGRSVLVMRPRCQNSKSTRAQIKYLVYCMENAIFHLPPEQEQMVWLIDFHGFSMSNISLKTTKETAHVLQDHYPERLGLAILYNPPKFFEPFWKVVKPFLEPKTTSKVKFIYSDDPTTKSYMESLFYIDKLESSFGGRNLAKFDVRTYAIRMKDDDAKRLASHNGESSTSSVSGQASTGSESNHANTDSEDSDGDKTQFPEINEEEMLAEAHKIATSDGGGTGGRIEH
;
A
#
# COMPACT_ATOMS: atom_id res chain seq x y z
N MET A 1 6.52 -6.57 -18.63
CA MET A 1 6.31 -6.49 -17.17
C MET A 1 7.63 -6.55 -16.38
N LEU A 2 8.43 -7.62 -16.47
CA LEU A 2 9.70 -7.70 -15.71
C LEU A 2 10.72 -6.63 -16.12
N GLU A 3 10.97 -6.45 -17.42
CA GLU A 3 11.91 -5.44 -17.93
C GLU A 3 11.49 -4.02 -17.53
N ALA A 4 10.21 -3.66 -17.72
CA ALA A 4 9.67 -2.38 -17.29
C ALA A 4 9.82 -2.16 -15.78
N SER A 5 9.62 -3.20 -14.96
CA SER A 5 9.88 -3.13 -13.51
C SER A 5 11.35 -2.92 -13.19
N LEU A 6 12.27 -3.59 -13.89
CA LEU A 6 13.72 -3.40 -13.68
C LEU A 6 14.15 -1.98 -14.04
N ILE A 7 13.71 -1.46 -15.17
CA ILE A 7 13.94 -0.07 -15.59
C ILE A 7 13.36 0.90 -14.55
N TRP A 8 12.12 0.66 -14.09
CA TRP A 8 11.51 1.48 -13.06
C TRP A 8 12.32 1.46 -11.77
N ARG A 9 12.80 0.30 -11.30
CA ARG A 9 13.64 0.22 -10.09
C ARG A 9 14.97 0.95 -10.27
N MET A 10 15.62 0.85 -11.44
CA MET A 10 16.86 1.58 -11.73
C MET A 10 16.67 3.10 -11.66
N ASN A 11 15.51 3.60 -12.11
CA ASN A 11 15.21 5.03 -12.15
C ASN A 11 14.61 5.57 -10.84
N TYR A 12 13.64 4.85 -10.27
CA TYR A 12 12.89 5.24 -9.08
C TYR A 12 13.65 4.95 -7.78
N LYS A 13 14.49 3.92 -7.79
CA LYS A 13 15.35 3.49 -6.68
C LYS A 13 14.62 3.27 -5.35
N PRO A 14 13.63 2.38 -5.31
CA PRO A 14 12.86 2.12 -4.09
C PRO A 14 13.74 1.67 -2.92
N GLU A 15 14.85 0.97 -3.18
CA GLU A 15 15.85 0.55 -2.19
C GLU A 15 16.66 1.71 -1.57
N GLU A 16 16.68 2.89 -2.19
CA GLU A 16 17.34 4.10 -1.65
C GLU A 16 16.39 4.96 -0.80
N ILE A 17 15.09 4.65 -0.74
CA ILE A 17 14.15 5.42 0.09
C ILE A 17 14.46 5.16 1.56
N ARG A 18 14.60 6.24 2.34
CA ARG A 18 14.86 6.23 3.78
C ARG A 18 13.71 6.92 4.53
N TRP A 19 13.62 6.65 5.83
CA TRP A 19 12.62 7.21 6.73
C TRP A 19 12.49 8.72 6.58
N GLU A 20 13.59 9.46 6.48
CA GLU A 20 13.62 10.92 6.38
C GLU A 20 12.88 11.44 5.14
N HIS A 21 12.86 10.67 4.06
CA HIS A 21 12.15 11.04 2.82
C HIS A 21 10.63 10.94 2.94
N VAL A 22 10.12 10.17 3.92
CA VAL A 22 8.70 9.82 4.04
C VAL A 22 8.08 10.11 5.41
N ALA A 23 8.87 10.57 6.38
CA ALA A 23 8.45 10.81 7.75
C ALA A 23 7.22 11.74 7.85
N ALA A 24 7.13 12.75 6.98
CA ALA A 24 5.98 13.66 6.93
C ALA A 24 4.68 12.93 6.55
N GLU A 25 4.74 11.98 5.60
CA GLU A 25 3.59 11.18 5.17
C GLU A 25 3.20 10.14 6.24
N ALA A 26 4.18 9.64 6.99
CA ALA A 26 3.98 8.69 8.09
C ALA A 26 3.38 9.32 9.35
N ALA A 27 3.45 10.64 9.51
CA ALA A 27 3.22 11.35 10.76
C ALA A 27 1.87 11.06 11.44
N THR A 28 0.84 10.74 10.66
CA THR A 28 -0.53 10.52 11.14
C THR A 28 -0.94 9.05 11.22
N GLY A 29 -0.08 8.12 10.81
CA GLY A 29 -0.41 6.69 10.79
C GLY A 29 -1.46 6.30 9.76
N LYS A 30 -1.55 7.04 8.64
CA LYS A 30 -2.48 6.77 7.52
C LYS A 30 -2.18 5.48 6.76
N LEU A 31 -0.92 5.07 6.78
CA LEU A 31 -0.40 3.83 6.23
C LEU A 31 0.82 3.46 7.07
N TYR A 32 1.02 2.20 7.43
CA TYR A 32 2.25 1.74 8.08
C TYR A 32 2.36 0.21 8.07
N ARG A 33 3.59 -0.30 8.21
CA ARG A 33 3.84 -1.71 8.50
C ARG A 33 3.61 -1.99 9.98
N SER A 34 2.67 -2.87 10.28
CA SER A 34 2.38 -3.27 11.66
C SER A 34 3.58 -3.98 12.32
N SER A 35 3.62 -4.05 13.66
CA SER A 35 4.61 -4.85 14.40
C SER A 35 4.25 -6.34 14.48
N PHE A 36 3.04 -6.71 14.09
CA PHE A 36 2.53 -8.08 14.15
C PHE A 36 2.39 -8.67 12.75
N LEU A 37 2.34 -9.99 12.71
CA LEU A 37 2.07 -10.76 11.50
C LEU A 37 0.68 -11.40 11.62
N ASP A 38 0.12 -11.81 10.49
CA ASP A 38 -0.98 -12.75 10.54
C ASP A 38 -0.49 -14.15 10.96
N LYS A 39 -1.41 -15.08 11.19
CA LYS A 39 -1.09 -16.46 11.58
C LYS A 39 -0.36 -17.25 10.49
N GLN A 40 -0.31 -16.76 9.25
CA GLN A 40 0.44 -17.34 8.14
C GLN A 40 1.84 -16.73 8.00
N GLY A 41 2.24 -15.84 8.91
CA GLY A 41 3.56 -15.18 8.88
C GLY A 41 3.67 -14.03 7.88
N ARG A 42 2.54 -13.56 7.32
CA ARG A 42 2.53 -12.44 6.37
C ARG A 42 2.68 -11.11 7.10
N SER A 43 3.51 -10.24 6.54
CA SER A 43 3.55 -8.83 6.92
C SER A 43 2.17 -8.19 6.77
N VAL A 44 1.81 -7.31 7.70
CA VAL A 44 0.52 -6.59 7.69
C VAL A 44 0.77 -5.11 7.45
N LEU A 45 0.20 -4.58 6.38
CA LEU A 45 0.10 -3.14 6.15
C LEU A 45 -1.25 -2.65 6.67
N VAL A 46 -1.21 -1.69 7.60
CA VAL A 46 -2.41 -1.04 8.13
C VAL A 46 -2.63 0.27 7.41
N MET A 47 -3.87 0.52 6.97
CA MET A 47 -4.28 1.76 6.31
C MET A 47 -5.44 2.40 7.07
N ARG A 48 -5.38 3.72 7.26
CA ARG A 48 -6.41 4.54 7.90
C ARG A 48 -6.70 5.75 7.02
N PRO A 49 -7.65 5.66 6.06
CA PRO A 49 -7.96 6.77 5.17
C PRO A 49 -8.28 8.09 5.89
N ARG A 50 -9.00 8.04 7.03
CA ARG A 50 -9.30 9.21 7.87
C ARG A 50 -8.08 10.01 8.33
N CYS A 51 -6.90 9.39 8.34
CA CYS A 51 -5.64 9.99 8.78
C CYS A 51 -4.87 10.64 7.63
N GLN A 52 -5.44 10.75 6.42
CA GLN A 52 -4.80 11.44 5.29
C GLN A 52 -4.35 12.86 5.69
N ASN A 53 -3.10 13.18 5.42
CA ASN A 53 -2.46 14.42 5.87
C ASN A 53 -1.77 15.21 4.75
N SER A 54 -1.83 14.73 3.51
CA SER A 54 -1.23 15.43 2.37
C SER A 54 -2.10 15.31 1.13
N LYS A 55 -1.91 16.25 0.19
CA LYS A 55 -2.50 16.23 -1.16
C LYS A 55 -1.49 15.81 -2.23
N SER A 56 -0.23 15.60 -1.85
CA SER A 56 0.85 15.28 -2.78
C SER A 56 0.82 13.81 -3.15
N THR A 57 0.28 13.51 -4.34
CA THR A 57 0.27 12.13 -4.87
C THR A 57 1.67 11.53 -4.92
N ARG A 58 2.68 12.30 -5.38
CA ARG A 58 4.09 11.83 -5.42
C ARG A 58 4.62 11.43 -4.05
N ALA A 59 4.31 12.20 -3.00
CA ALA A 59 4.75 11.88 -1.64
C ALA A 59 4.04 10.65 -1.09
N GLN A 60 2.73 10.52 -1.36
CA GLN A 60 1.93 9.36 -0.97
C GLN A 60 2.41 8.08 -1.64
N ILE A 61 2.70 8.12 -2.95
CA ILE A 61 3.26 6.98 -3.69
C ILE A 61 4.64 6.60 -3.16
N LYS A 62 5.51 7.58 -2.89
CA LYS A 62 6.82 7.31 -2.26
C LYS A 62 6.68 6.62 -0.91
N TYR A 63 5.72 7.06 -0.08
CA TYR A 63 5.47 6.43 1.21
C TYR A 63 4.86 5.03 1.09
N LEU A 64 3.97 4.82 0.14
CA LEU A 64 3.44 3.49 -0.19
C LEU A 64 4.57 2.53 -0.56
N VAL A 65 5.42 2.92 -1.52
CA VAL A 65 6.57 2.12 -1.96
C VAL A 65 7.50 1.81 -0.78
N TYR A 66 7.80 2.81 0.05
CA TYR A 66 8.60 2.58 1.27
C TYR A 66 7.99 1.54 2.20
N CYS A 67 6.67 1.59 2.43
CA CYS A 67 5.96 0.61 3.26
C CYS A 67 5.95 -0.78 2.62
N MET A 68 5.75 -0.86 1.30
CA MET A 68 5.76 -2.11 0.52
C MET A 68 7.12 -2.80 0.61
N GLU A 69 8.21 -2.09 0.31
CA GLU A 69 9.56 -2.63 0.44
C GLU A 69 9.81 -3.10 1.87
N ASN A 70 9.30 -2.38 2.88
CA ASN A 70 9.49 -2.74 4.31
C ASN A 70 8.72 -3.98 4.68
N ALA A 71 7.51 -4.15 4.15
CA ALA A 71 6.74 -5.36 4.31
C ALA A 71 7.45 -6.55 3.64
N ILE A 72 7.95 -6.38 2.41
CA ILE A 72 8.66 -7.43 1.64
C ILE A 72 9.93 -7.88 2.35
N PHE A 73 10.75 -6.94 2.83
CA PHE A 73 11.99 -7.25 3.56
C PHE A 73 11.77 -8.10 4.83
N HIS A 74 10.55 -8.11 5.39
CA HIS A 74 10.20 -8.86 6.59
C HIS A 74 9.39 -10.14 6.30
N LEU A 75 9.14 -10.47 5.04
CA LEU A 75 8.49 -11.72 4.72
C LEU A 75 9.44 -12.90 4.98
N PRO A 76 8.95 -14.02 5.53
CA PRO A 76 9.74 -15.24 5.59
C PRO A 76 10.03 -15.77 4.17
N PRO A 77 11.10 -16.55 3.95
CA PRO A 77 11.51 -17.00 2.62
C PRO A 77 10.43 -17.67 1.78
N GLU A 78 9.50 -18.39 2.41
CA GLU A 78 8.40 -19.12 1.76
C GLU A 78 7.15 -18.25 1.51
N GLN A 79 7.23 -16.94 1.78
CA GLN A 79 6.08 -16.04 1.69
C GLN A 79 6.41 -14.84 0.79
N GLU A 80 5.56 -14.61 -0.20
CA GLU A 80 5.73 -13.51 -1.14
C GLU A 80 4.65 -12.43 -1.00
N GLN A 81 3.62 -12.73 -0.19
CA GLN A 81 2.41 -11.92 -0.06
C GLN A 81 2.27 -11.29 1.32
N MET A 82 1.53 -10.19 1.35
CA MET A 82 1.20 -9.44 2.55
C MET A 82 -0.31 -9.28 2.72
N VAL A 83 -0.73 -8.91 3.94
CA VAL A 83 -2.11 -8.59 4.27
C VAL A 83 -2.28 -7.09 4.36
N TRP A 84 -3.34 -6.57 3.75
CA TRP A 84 -3.75 -5.18 3.88
C TRP A 84 -4.93 -5.11 4.82
N LEU A 85 -4.83 -4.29 5.87
CA LEU A 85 -5.84 -4.11 6.89
C LEU A 85 -6.27 -2.66 6.93
N ILE A 86 -7.46 -2.38 6.39
CA ILE A 86 -7.95 -1.03 6.12
C ILE A 86 -9.05 -0.67 7.12
N ASP A 87 -8.79 0.30 7.99
CA ASP A 87 -9.72 0.84 8.98
C ASP A 87 -10.60 1.92 8.35
N PHE A 88 -11.87 1.60 8.10
CA PHE A 88 -12.85 2.56 7.59
C PHE A 88 -13.58 3.36 8.68
N HIS A 89 -13.22 3.20 9.95
CA HIS A 89 -13.81 4.04 10.99
C HIS A 89 -13.52 5.51 10.72
N GLY A 90 -14.58 6.33 10.67
CA GLY A 90 -14.49 7.76 10.38
C GLY A 90 -14.09 8.07 8.93
N PHE A 91 -14.18 7.10 8.03
CA PHE A 91 -13.95 7.31 6.60
C PHE A 91 -14.96 8.31 6.01
N SER A 92 -14.45 9.22 5.18
CA SER A 92 -15.20 10.11 4.31
C SER A 92 -14.62 10.04 2.90
N MET A 93 -15.46 10.26 1.88
CA MET A 93 -15.00 10.30 0.48
C MET A 93 -13.93 11.38 0.25
N SER A 94 -13.96 12.47 1.02
CA SER A 94 -12.92 13.52 0.97
C SER A 94 -11.53 13.05 1.41
N ASN A 95 -11.41 11.87 2.02
CA ASN A 95 -10.12 11.30 2.40
C ASN A 95 -9.38 10.62 1.24
N ILE A 96 -10.06 10.34 0.12
CA ILE A 96 -9.50 9.63 -1.03
C ILE A 96 -9.41 10.58 -2.23
N SER A 97 -8.31 10.46 -2.98
CA SER A 97 -8.09 11.15 -4.25
C SER A 97 -8.06 10.11 -5.37
N LEU A 98 -8.95 10.23 -6.37
CA LEU A 98 -8.97 9.33 -7.53
C LEU A 98 -7.64 9.30 -8.27
N LYS A 99 -7.01 10.47 -8.47
CA LYS A 99 -5.65 10.56 -9.01
C LYS A 99 -4.69 9.66 -8.23
N THR A 100 -4.68 9.76 -6.91
CA THR A 100 -3.78 8.95 -6.08
C THR A 100 -4.16 7.47 -6.10
N THR A 101 -5.45 7.13 -6.17
CA THR A 101 -5.93 5.75 -6.34
C THR A 101 -5.45 5.14 -7.66
N LYS A 102 -5.53 5.89 -8.77
CA LYS A 102 -5.06 5.46 -10.09
C LYS A 102 -3.54 5.23 -10.09
N GLU A 103 -2.76 6.18 -9.58
CA GLU A 103 -1.31 6.02 -9.46
C GLU A 103 -0.93 4.86 -8.53
N THR A 104 -1.69 4.64 -7.45
CA THR A 104 -1.49 3.49 -6.56
C THR A 104 -1.74 2.18 -7.30
N ALA A 105 -2.85 2.08 -8.04
CA ALA A 105 -3.15 0.89 -8.83
C ALA A 105 -2.06 0.61 -9.86
N HIS A 106 -1.63 1.62 -10.61
CA HIS A 106 -0.54 1.53 -11.59
C HIS A 106 0.75 1.00 -10.97
N VAL A 107 1.23 1.60 -9.88
CA VAL A 107 2.46 1.15 -9.20
C VAL A 107 2.34 -0.30 -8.70
N LEU A 108 1.19 -0.68 -8.14
CA LEU A 108 1.00 -2.02 -7.61
C LEU A 108 0.91 -3.08 -8.72
N GLN A 109 0.20 -2.78 -9.81
CA GLN A 109 0.03 -3.70 -10.93
C GLN A 109 1.35 -3.89 -11.69
N ASP A 110 2.05 -2.79 -11.97
CA ASP A 110 3.18 -2.83 -12.88
C ASP A 110 4.49 -3.21 -12.19
N HIS A 111 4.64 -2.90 -10.90
CA HIS A 111 5.92 -3.04 -10.18
C HIS A 111 5.85 -3.91 -8.92
N TYR A 112 4.66 -4.19 -8.39
CA TYR A 112 4.46 -5.07 -7.24
C TYR A 112 3.38 -6.15 -7.50
N PRO A 113 3.42 -6.85 -8.64
CA PRO A 113 2.38 -7.81 -8.99
C PRO A 113 2.29 -8.94 -7.97
N GLU A 114 1.07 -9.42 -7.74
CA GLU A 114 0.75 -10.58 -6.87
C GLU A 114 1.23 -10.48 -5.41
N ARG A 115 1.64 -9.30 -4.93
CA ARG A 115 2.05 -9.07 -3.53
C ARG A 115 0.89 -9.05 -2.54
N LEU A 116 -0.33 -8.78 -2.98
CA LEU A 116 -1.51 -8.82 -2.11
C LEU A 116 -1.96 -10.27 -1.90
N GLY A 117 -2.00 -10.74 -0.66
CA GLY A 117 -2.56 -12.05 -0.30
C GLY A 117 -3.99 -11.96 0.22
N LEU A 118 -4.30 -10.90 0.97
CA LEU A 118 -5.64 -10.65 1.53
C LEU A 118 -5.80 -9.14 1.79
N ALA A 119 -6.94 -8.57 1.41
CA ALA A 119 -7.34 -7.21 1.76
C ALA A 119 -8.56 -7.24 2.67
N ILE A 120 -8.42 -6.73 3.89
CA ILE A 120 -9.48 -6.66 4.89
C ILE A 120 -9.96 -5.23 4.97
N LEU A 121 -11.22 -5.00 4.62
CA LEU A 121 -11.91 -3.73 4.75
C LEU A 121 -12.73 -3.82 6.04
N TYR A 122 -12.23 -3.18 7.10
CA TYR A 122 -12.78 -3.28 8.45
C TYR A 122 -13.74 -2.12 8.74
N ASN A 123 -14.98 -2.47 9.09
CA ASN A 123 -16.10 -1.56 9.34
C ASN A 123 -16.32 -0.50 8.23
N PRO A 124 -16.38 -0.90 6.94
CA PRO A 124 -16.74 0.05 5.89
C PRO A 124 -18.16 0.58 6.12
N PRO A 125 -18.38 1.90 6.01
CA PRO A 125 -19.71 2.46 6.16
C PRO A 125 -20.61 2.05 5.00
N LYS A 126 -21.94 2.07 5.19
CA LYS A 126 -22.91 1.62 4.16
C LYS A 126 -22.74 2.34 2.82
N PHE A 127 -22.46 3.64 2.86
CA PHE A 127 -22.20 4.44 1.65
C PHE A 127 -20.89 4.08 0.92
N PHE A 128 -20.10 3.13 1.42
CA PHE A 128 -18.95 2.58 0.71
C PHE A 128 -19.37 1.64 -0.43
N GLU A 129 -20.54 1.01 -0.37
CA GLU A 129 -20.97 0.04 -1.39
C GLU A 129 -21.02 0.63 -2.82
N PRO A 130 -21.61 1.82 -3.04
CA PRO A 130 -21.60 2.44 -4.36
C PRO A 130 -20.18 2.73 -4.85
N PHE A 131 -19.30 3.20 -3.97
CA PHE A 131 -17.90 3.44 -4.29
C PHE A 131 -17.18 2.15 -4.67
N TRP A 132 -17.40 1.05 -3.93
CA TRP A 132 -16.83 -0.25 -4.27
C TRP A 132 -17.31 -0.74 -5.65
N LYS A 133 -18.60 -0.55 -5.99
CA LYS A 133 -19.13 -0.90 -7.32
C LYS A 133 -18.41 -0.15 -8.44
N VAL A 134 -18.02 1.10 -8.20
CA VAL A 134 -17.23 1.87 -9.19
C VAL A 134 -15.76 1.45 -9.22
N VAL A 135 -15.14 1.18 -8.07
CA VAL A 135 -13.72 0.82 -8.03
C VAL A 135 -13.45 -0.60 -8.55
N LYS A 136 -14.36 -1.53 -8.28
CA LYS A 136 -14.20 -2.97 -8.60
C LYS A 136 -13.86 -3.25 -10.07
N PRO A 137 -14.46 -2.61 -11.09
CA PRO A 137 -14.06 -2.76 -12.50
C PRO A 137 -12.59 -2.44 -12.82
N PHE A 138 -11.93 -1.61 -12.02
CA PHE A 138 -10.52 -1.26 -12.20
C PHE A 138 -9.56 -2.26 -11.54
N LEU A 139 -10.09 -3.17 -10.74
CA LEU A 139 -9.33 -4.21 -10.06
C LEU A 139 -9.42 -5.51 -10.85
N GLU A 140 -8.29 -6.16 -11.05
CA GLU A 140 -8.28 -7.49 -11.63
C GLU A 140 -9.14 -8.46 -10.81
N PRO A 141 -9.79 -9.47 -11.44
CA PRO A 141 -10.64 -10.42 -10.75
C PRO A 141 -9.94 -11.12 -9.56
N LYS A 142 -8.64 -11.43 -9.70
CA LYS A 142 -7.81 -12.01 -8.64
C LYS A 142 -7.62 -11.09 -7.44
N THR A 143 -7.54 -9.78 -7.66
CA THR A 143 -7.42 -8.80 -6.58
C THR A 143 -8.75 -8.68 -5.84
N THR A 144 -9.85 -8.62 -6.61
CA THR A 144 -11.21 -8.56 -6.06
C THR A 144 -11.54 -9.77 -5.20
N SER A 145 -11.14 -10.99 -5.60
CA SER A 145 -11.42 -12.21 -4.81
C SER A 145 -10.68 -12.27 -3.47
N LYS A 146 -9.61 -11.48 -3.32
CA LYS A 146 -8.82 -11.34 -2.08
C LYS A 146 -9.41 -10.29 -1.11
N VAL A 147 -10.47 -9.58 -1.50
CA VAL A 147 -11.11 -8.56 -0.65
C VAL A 147 -12.13 -9.20 0.30
N LYS A 148 -12.06 -8.85 1.58
CA LYS A 148 -13.00 -9.28 2.62
C LYS A 148 -13.51 -8.10 3.43
N PHE A 149 -14.83 -7.96 3.48
CA PHE A 149 -15.54 -7.00 4.31
C PHE A 149 -15.72 -7.60 5.71
N ILE A 150 -15.32 -6.87 6.75
CA ILE A 150 -15.40 -7.32 8.14
C ILE A 150 -16.16 -6.28 8.95
N TYR A 151 -17.07 -6.75 9.80
CA TYR A 151 -17.92 -5.91 10.63
C TYR A 151 -17.79 -6.32 12.09
N SER A 152 -17.42 -5.38 12.97
CA SER A 152 -17.14 -5.65 14.38
C SER A 152 -18.36 -6.14 15.18
N ASP A 153 -19.57 -5.82 14.69
CA ASP A 153 -20.86 -6.22 15.25
C ASP A 153 -21.38 -7.55 14.67
N ASP A 154 -20.67 -8.17 13.71
CA ASP A 154 -21.01 -9.47 13.13
C ASP A 154 -20.13 -10.58 13.75
N PRO A 155 -20.69 -11.50 14.55
CA PRO A 155 -19.95 -12.61 15.14
C PRO A 155 -19.21 -13.49 14.14
N THR A 156 -19.75 -13.64 12.92
CA THR A 156 -19.16 -14.46 11.86
C THR A 156 -17.85 -13.84 11.36
N THR A 157 -17.90 -12.56 10.97
CA THR A 157 -16.71 -11.85 10.48
C THR A 157 -15.70 -11.58 11.59
N LYS A 158 -16.17 -11.43 12.84
CA LYS A 158 -15.30 -11.38 14.02
C LYS A 158 -14.53 -12.69 14.21
N SER A 159 -15.21 -13.83 14.14
CA SER A 159 -14.57 -15.15 14.23
C SER A 159 -13.56 -15.35 13.09
N TYR A 160 -13.86 -14.83 11.90
CA TYR A 160 -12.92 -14.83 10.78
C TYR A 160 -11.65 -14.04 11.10
N MET A 161 -11.74 -12.83 11.67
CA MET A 161 -10.56 -12.06 12.14
C MET A 161 -9.74 -12.83 13.18
N GLU A 162 -10.41 -13.47 14.15
CA GLU A 162 -9.76 -14.29 15.17
C GLU A 162 -9.04 -15.51 14.57
N SER A 163 -9.56 -16.06 13.47
CA SER A 163 -8.91 -17.15 12.73
C SER A 163 -7.63 -16.69 12.01
N LEU A 164 -7.55 -15.42 11.62
CA LEU A 164 -6.43 -14.85 10.87
C LEU A 164 -5.31 -14.29 11.74
N PHE A 165 -5.63 -13.73 12.91
CA PHE A 165 -4.67 -13.02 13.74
C PHE A 165 -4.56 -13.59 15.16
N TYR A 166 -3.41 -13.36 15.79
CA TYR A 166 -3.27 -13.54 17.23
C TYR A 166 -3.91 -12.34 17.93
N ILE A 167 -5.02 -12.57 18.63
CA ILE A 167 -5.86 -11.49 19.18
C ILE A 167 -5.11 -10.61 20.20
N ASP A 168 -4.11 -11.15 20.91
CA ASP A 168 -3.25 -10.41 21.84
C ASP A 168 -2.28 -9.44 21.15
N LYS A 169 -2.01 -9.65 19.86
CA LYS A 169 -1.10 -8.82 19.07
C LYS A 169 -1.87 -7.82 18.19
N LEU A 170 -3.05 -8.22 17.71
CA LEU A 170 -3.93 -7.39 16.89
C LEU A 170 -4.37 -6.13 17.65
N GLU A 171 -4.35 -4.99 16.98
CA GLU A 171 -4.76 -3.70 17.56
C GLU A 171 -6.25 -3.71 17.93
N SER A 172 -6.58 -3.02 19.01
CA SER A 172 -7.96 -2.93 19.51
C SER A 172 -8.92 -2.26 18.53
N SER A 173 -8.43 -1.41 17.61
CA SER A 173 -9.25 -0.83 16.54
C SER A 173 -9.77 -1.87 15.55
N PHE A 174 -9.18 -3.07 15.51
CA PHE A 174 -9.58 -4.19 14.67
C PHE A 174 -10.19 -5.35 15.48
N GLY A 175 -10.60 -5.09 16.73
CA GLY A 175 -11.19 -6.08 17.63
C GLY A 175 -10.18 -6.92 18.42
N GLY A 176 -8.89 -6.57 18.37
CA GLY A 176 -7.85 -7.22 19.16
C GLY A 176 -7.74 -6.71 20.61
N ARG A 177 -6.77 -7.27 21.36
CA ARG A 177 -6.48 -6.90 22.76
C ARG A 177 -5.24 -6.01 22.91
N ASN A 178 -4.53 -5.72 21.83
CA ASN A 178 -3.40 -4.80 21.88
C ASN A 178 -3.91 -3.34 21.93
N LEU A 179 -3.71 -2.69 23.07
CA LEU A 179 -4.14 -1.31 23.33
C LEU A 179 -3.12 -0.26 22.83
N ALA A 180 -1.96 -0.69 22.34
CA ALA A 180 -0.98 0.22 21.79
C ALA A 180 -1.55 0.92 20.55
N LYS A 181 -1.59 2.24 20.60
CA LYS A 181 -1.94 3.06 19.44
C LYS A 181 -0.71 3.25 18.56
N PHE A 182 -0.95 3.61 17.30
CA PHE A 182 0.13 4.06 16.44
C PHE A 182 0.84 5.26 17.08
N ASP A 183 2.14 5.11 17.31
CA ASP A 183 3.03 6.16 17.79
C ASP A 183 4.15 6.36 16.77
N VAL A 184 4.19 7.56 16.17
CA VAL A 184 5.13 7.87 15.09
C VAL A 184 6.58 7.78 15.55
N ARG A 185 6.90 8.04 16.82
CA ARG A 185 8.27 8.01 17.32
C ARG A 185 8.78 6.57 17.41
N THR A 186 7.98 5.69 18.00
CA THR A 186 8.24 4.25 18.08
C THR A 186 8.33 3.64 16.68
N TYR A 187 7.45 4.06 15.77
CA TYR A 187 7.50 3.62 14.38
C TYR A 187 8.77 4.12 13.67
N ALA A 188 9.15 5.38 13.84
CA ALA A 188 10.35 5.98 13.26
C ALA A 188 11.63 5.26 13.67
N ILE A 189 11.75 4.88 14.94
CA ILE A 189 12.90 4.10 15.44
C ILE A 189 13.01 2.78 14.68
N ARG A 190 11.92 2.02 14.60
CA ARG A 190 11.86 0.76 13.85
C ARG A 190 12.22 0.93 12.38
N MET A 191 11.72 1.97 11.74
CA MET A 191 11.96 2.23 10.31
C MET A 191 13.42 2.61 10.04
N LYS A 192 14.05 3.42 10.90
CA LYS A 192 15.48 3.73 10.80
C LYS A 192 16.35 2.49 11.03
N ASP A 193 15.99 1.64 11.98
CA ASP A 193 16.69 0.37 12.21
C ASP A 193 16.60 -0.54 10.97
N ASP A 194 15.42 -0.61 10.34
CA ASP A 194 15.21 -1.41 9.13
C ASP A 194 15.98 -0.84 7.93
N ASP A 195 16.04 0.49 7.78
CA ASP A 195 16.87 1.16 6.77
C ASP A 195 18.36 0.83 6.95
N ALA A 196 18.85 0.82 8.18
CA ALA A 196 20.24 0.46 8.49
C ALA A 196 20.54 -1.02 8.14
N LYS A 197 19.62 -1.94 8.46
CA LYS A 197 19.78 -3.36 8.11
C LYS A 197 19.84 -3.59 6.60
N ARG A 198 18.96 -2.93 5.84
CA ARG A 198 18.95 -3.05 4.37
C ARG A 198 20.23 -2.53 3.73
N LEU A 199 20.75 -1.41 4.24
CA LEU A 199 22.03 -0.87 3.78
C LEU A 199 23.16 -1.88 4.04
N ALA A 200 23.16 -2.53 5.21
CA ALA A 200 24.15 -3.56 5.53
C ALA A 200 24.03 -4.80 4.62
N SER A 201 22.82 -5.27 4.33
CA SER A 201 22.61 -6.40 3.41
C SER A 201 23.13 -6.10 2.00
N HIS A 202 22.84 -4.90 1.48
CA HIS A 202 23.29 -4.49 0.15
C HIS A 202 24.83 -4.36 0.05
N ASN A 203 25.47 -3.86 1.11
CA ASN A 203 26.93 -3.77 1.17
C ASN A 203 27.61 -5.14 1.32
N GLY A 204 26.96 -6.09 2.01
CA GLY A 204 27.42 -7.47 2.12
C GLY A 204 27.44 -8.22 0.78
N GLU A 205 26.43 -8.00 -0.06
CA GLU A 205 26.33 -8.59 -1.41
C GLU A 205 27.26 -7.92 -2.43
N SER A 206 27.53 -6.62 -2.28
CA SER A 206 28.54 -5.93 -3.10
C SER A 206 29.98 -6.36 -2.76
N SER A 207 30.22 -6.89 -1.56
CA SER A 207 31.55 -7.34 -1.11
C SER A 207 31.89 -8.75 -1.60
N THR A 208 30.89 -9.60 -1.90
CA THR A 208 31.10 -10.98 -2.37
C THR A 208 31.20 -11.10 -3.90
N SER A 209 30.95 -10.03 -4.65
CA SER A 209 31.02 -9.98 -6.12
C SER A 209 32.38 -9.49 -6.67
N SER A 210 33.38 -9.25 -5.81
CA SER A 210 34.72 -8.80 -6.23
C SER A 210 35.77 -9.91 -6.20
N VAL A 211 35.57 -10.98 -6.98
CA VAL A 211 36.67 -11.88 -7.38
C VAL A 211 36.59 -12.21 -8.87
N SER A 212 37.70 -11.92 -9.56
CA SER A 212 38.16 -12.28 -10.90
C SER A 212 37.80 -11.35 -12.08
N GLY A 213 38.81 -10.57 -12.51
CA GLY A 213 38.82 -9.87 -13.80
C GLY A 213 39.75 -8.64 -13.91
N GLN A 214 41.08 -8.79 -13.83
CA GLN A 214 42.02 -7.89 -14.52
C GLN A 214 41.85 -8.07 -16.05
N ALA A 215 42.03 -7.16 -17.01
CA ALA A 215 42.51 -5.77 -17.19
C ALA A 215 41.76 -5.24 -18.45
N SER A 216 41.67 -3.97 -18.84
CA SER A 216 42.74 -3.07 -19.31
C SER A 216 42.18 -1.68 -19.70
N THR A 217 42.97 -0.64 -19.40
CA THR A 217 43.13 0.71 -20.01
C THR A 217 42.25 1.17 -21.20
N GLY A 218 41.76 2.42 -21.12
CA GLY A 218 41.35 3.26 -22.26
C GLY A 218 40.76 4.61 -21.85
N SER A 219 41.31 5.71 -22.35
CA SER A 219 41.19 7.10 -21.90
C SER A 219 39.91 7.88 -22.29
N GLU A 220 39.61 8.88 -21.46
CA GLU A 220 39.01 10.23 -21.65
C GLU A 220 38.03 10.55 -22.80
N SER A 221 36.88 11.16 -22.46
CA SER A 221 36.54 12.55 -22.87
C SER A 221 35.25 13.07 -22.20
N ASN A 222 35.28 14.36 -21.87
CA ASN A 222 34.17 15.17 -21.36
C ASN A 222 33.10 15.41 -22.43
N HIS A 223 31.82 15.47 -22.05
CA HIS A 223 30.91 16.50 -22.53
C HIS A 223 29.72 16.70 -21.59
N ALA A 224 29.46 17.97 -21.28
CA ALA A 224 28.31 18.45 -20.55
C ALA A 224 27.10 18.66 -21.47
N ASN A 225 25.94 18.64 -20.82
CA ASN A 225 24.71 19.41 -21.07
C ASN A 225 23.48 18.74 -21.69
N THR A 226 22.40 18.99 -20.94
CA THR A 226 21.03 19.36 -21.31
C THR A 226 19.96 18.27 -21.23
N ASP A 227 18.98 18.60 -20.38
CA ASP A 227 17.61 18.14 -20.34
C ASP A 227 17.03 17.82 -21.71
N SER A 228 16.34 16.69 -21.82
CA SER A 228 15.29 16.52 -22.81
C SER A 228 14.18 15.64 -22.26
N GLU A 229 12.98 16.12 -22.55
CA GLU A 229 11.68 15.70 -22.07
C GLU A 229 11.22 14.36 -22.67
N ASP A 230 10.19 13.85 -22.01
CA ASP A 230 9.40 12.64 -22.26
C ASP A 230 9.18 12.21 -23.73
N SER A 231 9.12 10.89 -23.93
CA SER A 231 8.08 10.33 -24.80
C SER A 231 7.72 8.87 -24.43
N ASP A 232 6.48 8.77 -23.95
CA ASP A 232 5.50 7.68 -24.03
C ASP A 232 5.96 6.21 -24.13
N GLY A 233 5.80 5.51 -23.00
CA GLY A 233 5.55 4.08 -22.95
C GLY A 233 4.05 3.79 -22.93
N ASP A 234 3.64 2.84 -23.77
CA ASP A 234 2.36 2.16 -23.90
C ASP A 234 1.37 2.35 -22.73
N LYS A 235 0.36 3.19 -22.92
CA LYS A 235 -0.72 3.43 -21.96
C LYS A 235 -1.78 2.34 -22.11
N THR A 236 -1.88 1.46 -21.13
CA THR A 236 -3.15 0.78 -20.85
C THR A 236 -4.15 1.86 -20.47
N GLN A 237 -5.00 2.25 -21.43
CA GLN A 237 -5.90 3.39 -21.28
C GLN A 237 -7.05 3.02 -20.34
N PHE A 238 -6.89 3.33 -19.05
CA PHE A 238 -8.01 3.35 -18.12
C PHE A 238 -9.05 4.35 -18.66
N PRO A 239 -10.36 4.01 -18.69
CA PRO A 239 -11.36 4.92 -19.21
C PRO A 239 -11.34 6.26 -18.44
N GLU A 240 -11.44 7.38 -19.16
CA GLU A 240 -11.65 8.68 -18.56
C GLU A 240 -13.00 8.66 -17.82
N ILE A 241 -12.95 8.74 -16.50
CA ILE A 241 -14.13 8.75 -15.63
C ILE A 241 -14.27 10.15 -15.07
N ASN A 242 -15.46 10.72 -15.24
CA ASN A 242 -15.83 12.03 -14.73
C ASN A 242 -15.90 11.99 -13.19
N GLU A 243 -14.93 12.65 -12.54
CA GLU A 243 -14.75 12.64 -11.08
C GLU A 243 -15.95 13.24 -10.34
N GLU A 244 -16.53 14.30 -10.89
CA GLU A 244 -17.73 14.94 -10.34
C GLU A 244 -18.93 14.01 -10.45
N GLU A 245 -19.06 13.27 -11.54
CA GLU A 245 -20.19 12.35 -11.77
C GLU A 245 -20.09 11.12 -10.88
N MET A 246 -18.90 10.58 -10.66
CA MET A 246 -18.71 9.43 -9.78
C MET A 246 -18.94 9.78 -8.31
N LEU A 247 -18.39 10.92 -7.86
CA LEU A 247 -18.62 11.41 -6.49
C LEU A 247 -20.07 11.88 -6.34
N ALA A 248 -20.66 12.51 -7.35
CA ALA A 248 -22.07 12.91 -7.33
C ALA A 248 -23.00 11.69 -7.33
N GLU A 249 -22.70 10.63 -8.08
CA GLU A 249 -23.52 9.41 -8.10
C GLU A 249 -23.35 8.63 -6.78
N ALA A 250 -22.14 8.54 -6.24
CA ALA A 250 -21.92 7.96 -4.90
C ALA A 250 -22.65 8.78 -3.81
N HIS A 251 -22.60 10.10 -3.87
CA HIS A 251 -23.35 10.99 -2.97
C HIS A 251 -24.87 10.85 -3.17
N LYS A 252 -25.33 10.81 -4.42
CA LYS A 252 -26.75 10.69 -4.79
C LYS A 252 -27.32 9.37 -4.31
N ILE A 253 -26.62 8.25 -4.53
CA ILE A 253 -27.01 6.93 -4.03
C ILE A 253 -27.02 6.90 -2.49
N ALA A 254 -26.02 7.52 -1.84
CA ALA A 254 -25.99 7.62 -0.38
C ALA A 254 -27.14 8.45 0.21
N THR A 255 -27.66 9.43 -0.54
CA THR A 255 -28.81 10.27 -0.14
C THR A 255 -30.18 9.71 -0.52
N SER A 256 -30.27 8.86 -1.55
CA SER A 256 -31.55 8.28 -2.01
C SER A 256 -32.05 7.12 -1.14
N ASP A 257 -31.15 6.45 -0.40
CA ASP A 257 -31.46 5.28 0.42
C ASP A 257 -32.03 5.61 1.81
N GLY A 258 -32.51 6.84 2.01
CA GLY A 258 -33.10 7.37 3.25
C GLY A 258 -34.41 6.72 3.72
N GLY A 259 -34.72 5.49 3.30
CA GLY A 259 -35.94 4.78 3.69
C GLY A 259 -35.87 3.24 3.69
N GLY A 260 -34.73 2.63 3.34
CA GLY A 260 -34.59 1.18 3.31
C GLY A 260 -33.86 0.66 4.54
N THR A 261 -34.36 -0.40 5.18
CA THR A 261 -33.62 -1.21 6.15
C THR A 261 -32.37 -1.80 5.46
N GLY A 262 -31.29 -1.00 5.42
CA GLY A 262 -30.15 -1.21 4.55
C GLY A 262 -29.26 -2.39 4.94
N GLY A 263 -29.04 -3.29 3.98
CA GLY A 263 -28.24 -4.50 4.09
C GLY A 263 -26.74 -4.25 4.27
N ARG A 264 -26.02 -5.30 4.69
CA ARG A 264 -24.54 -5.33 4.75
C ARG A 264 -23.98 -5.51 3.33
N ILE A 265 -22.76 -5.03 3.07
CA ILE A 265 -22.07 -5.36 1.82
C ILE A 265 -21.75 -6.86 1.85
N GLU A 266 -22.43 -7.63 1.00
CA GLU A 266 -22.20 -9.07 0.86
C GLU A 266 -20.92 -9.36 0.05
N HIS A 267 -20.37 -10.57 0.27
CA HIS A 267 -19.08 -11.03 -0.26
C HIS A 267 -19.07 -11.35 -1.76
#